data_AF-A0A919U036-F1
#
_entry.id   AF-A0A919U036-F1
#
_cell.length_a   1.000
_cell.length_b   1.000
_cell.length_c   1.000
_cell.angle_alpha   90.00
_cell.angle_beta   90.00
_cell.angle_gamma   90.00
#
_symmetry.space_group_name_H-M   'P 1'
#
loop_
_entity.id
_entity.type
_entity.pdbx_description
1 polymer ?
#
loop_
_entity_poly.entity_id
_entity_poly.type
_entity_poly.pdbx_seq_one_letter_code
_entity_poly.pdbx_strand_id
1 'polypeptide(L)'
;MSRGKVEPTQELAADVGQALLAAAFQAFQRGQRFWSCSVTVATFVGAPIKATHGPTSVTRVSTDTLLEAVEKVGWHVEDVDHVYVQTTTSTNTGFAGMSVAGISGQIEAHYLFRRAT
;
A
#
# COMPACT_ATOMS: atom_id res chain seq x y z
N MET A 1 -19.44 -18.93 8.53
CA MET A 1 -18.82 -17.63 8.22
C MET A 1 -17.31 -17.82 8.24
N SER A 2 -16.65 -17.94 7.09
CA SER A 2 -15.18 -18.00 7.04
C SER A 2 -14.66 -16.57 7.13
N ARG A 3 -13.94 -16.22 8.20
CA ARG A 3 -13.23 -14.95 8.28
C ARG A 3 -12.06 -15.03 7.30
N GLY A 4 -11.91 -14.04 6.43
CA GLY A 4 -10.75 -13.92 5.55
C GLY A 4 -9.45 -14.06 6.32
N LYS A 5 -8.47 -14.75 5.73
CA LYS A 5 -7.17 -14.98 6.36
C LYS A 5 -6.37 -13.67 6.30
N VAL A 6 -6.12 -13.08 7.47
CA VAL A 6 -5.16 -11.97 7.59
C VAL A 6 -3.78 -12.59 7.63
N GLU A 7 -2.97 -12.32 6.62
CA GLU A 7 -1.56 -12.72 6.63
C GLU A 7 -0.78 -11.83 7.60
N PRO A 8 0.33 -12.33 8.19
CA PRO A 8 1.19 -11.50 9.02
C PRO A 8 1.67 -10.27 8.24
N THR A 9 1.79 -9.13 8.92
CA THR A 9 2.36 -7.92 8.34
C THR A 9 3.77 -8.21 7.85
N GLN A 10 4.01 -7.96 6.57
CA GLN A 10 5.30 -8.10 5.93
C GLN A 10 6.07 -6.79 6.04
N GLU A 11 7.39 -6.86 6.04
CA GLU A 11 8.21 -5.67 5.89
C GLU A 11 8.24 -5.24 4.41
N LEU A 12 8.36 -3.94 4.16
CA LEU A 12 8.56 -3.42 2.82
C LEU A 12 9.76 -4.10 2.16
N ALA A 13 9.61 -4.51 0.91
CA ALA A 13 10.68 -5.14 0.15
C ALA A 13 11.93 -4.26 0.15
N ALA A 14 13.09 -4.85 0.48
CA ALA A 14 14.30 -4.09 0.77
C ALA A 14 14.79 -3.25 -0.44
N ASP A 15 14.62 -3.77 -1.65
CA ASP A 15 14.92 -3.08 -2.90
C ASP A 15 14.03 -1.84 -3.11
N VAL A 16 12.73 -1.96 -2.84
CA VAL A 16 11.78 -0.84 -2.89
C VAL A 16 12.13 0.21 -1.84
N GLY A 17 12.37 -0.22 -0.60
CA GLY A 17 12.76 0.69 0.49
C GLY A 17 14.07 1.44 0.19
N GLN A 18 15.09 0.75 -0.33
CA GLN A 18 16.37 1.34 -0.70
C GLN A 18 16.22 2.35 -1.86
N ALA A 19 15.44 2.03 -2.87
CA ALA A 19 15.20 2.93 -4.01
C ALA A 19 14.51 4.23 -3.55
N LEU A 20 13.51 4.13 -2.67
CA LEU A 20 12.80 5.28 -2.12
C LEU A 20 13.69 6.14 -1.23
N LEU A 21 14.51 5.51 -0.38
CA LEU A 21 15.47 6.23 0.45
C LEU A 21 16.52 6.97 -0.38
N ALA A 22 17.03 6.35 -1.45
CA ALA A 22 17.96 6.99 -2.37
C ALA A 22 17.30 8.20 -3.07
N ALA A 23 16.04 8.09 -3.48
CA ALA A 23 15.28 9.20 -4.06
C ALA A 23 15.08 10.34 -3.06
N ALA A 24 14.74 10.04 -1.80
CA ALA A 24 14.60 11.02 -0.73
C ALA A 24 15.93 11.77 -0.49
N PHE A 25 17.05 11.05 -0.44
CA PHE A 25 18.37 11.64 -0.28
C PHE A 25 18.75 12.57 -1.45
N GLN A 26 18.51 12.14 -2.69
CA GLN A 26 18.75 12.97 -3.87
C GLN A 26 17.88 14.23 -3.87
N ALA A 27 16.61 14.13 -3.51
CA ALA A 27 15.71 15.28 -3.39
C ALA A 27 16.23 16.29 -2.35
N PHE A 28 16.72 15.79 -1.21
CA PHE A 28 17.26 16.63 -0.15
C PHE A 28 18.54 17.36 -0.60
N GLN A 29 19.46 16.65 -1.24
CA GLN A 29 20.68 17.23 -1.81
C GLN A 29 20.40 18.31 -2.86
N ARG A 30 19.32 18.17 -3.63
CA ARG A 30 18.88 19.16 -4.62
C ARG A 30 18.25 20.42 -4.01
N GLY A 31 18.13 20.50 -2.68
CA GLY A 31 17.53 21.69 -2.05
C GLY A 31 15.99 21.69 -2.06
N GLN A 32 15.34 20.56 -2.35
CA GLN A 32 13.88 20.52 -2.40
C GLN A 32 13.26 20.81 -1.03
N ARG A 33 12.14 21.53 -1.02
CA ARG A 33 11.36 21.82 0.20
C ARG A 33 10.36 20.72 0.52
N PHE A 34 9.88 20.03 -0.51
CA PHE A 34 8.91 18.95 -0.43
C PHE A 34 9.40 17.78 -1.27
N TRP A 35 9.09 16.57 -0.81
CA TRP A 35 9.32 15.32 -1.53
C TRP A 35 8.11 14.42 -1.31
N SER A 36 7.76 13.59 -2.30
CA SER A 36 6.63 12.66 -2.17
C SER A 36 6.98 11.31 -2.76
N CYS A 37 6.34 10.27 -2.24
CA CYS A 37 6.43 8.92 -2.76
C CYS A 37 5.12 8.15 -2.52
N SER A 38 4.95 7.05 -3.25
CA SER A 38 3.87 6.09 -3.02
C SER A 38 4.42 4.71 -2.71
N VAL A 39 3.73 3.99 -1.82
CA VAL A 39 4.09 2.63 -1.40
C VAL A 39 2.84 1.79 -1.28
N THR A 40 2.85 0.58 -1.84
CA THR A 40 1.78 -0.39 -1.60
C THR A 40 1.85 -0.89 -0.16
N VAL A 41 0.85 -0.54 0.66
CA VAL A 41 0.77 -0.89 2.09
C VAL A 41 -0.18 -2.05 2.37
N ALA A 42 -1.03 -2.40 1.42
CA ALA A 42 -1.85 -3.60 1.53
C ALA A 42 -2.25 -4.17 0.17
N THR A 43 -2.46 -5.48 0.11
CA THR A 43 -3.05 -6.18 -1.03
C THR A 43 -4.22 -7.05 -0.59
N PHE A 44 -5.24 -7.13 -1.44
CA PHE A 44 -6.51 -7.78 -1.19
C PHE A 44 -6.78 -8.79 -2.31
N VAL A 45 -7.17 -10.00 -1.93
CA VAL A 45 -7.58 -11.03 -2.89
C VAL A 45 -9.00 -11.49 -2.60
N GLY A 46 -9.83 -11.49 -3.64
CA GLY A 46 -11.16 -12.12 -3.61
C GLY A 46 -12.19 -11.41 -2.72
N ALA A 47 -12.14 -10.08 -2.61
CA ALA A 47 -13.22 -9.31 -1.97
C ALA A 47 -14.49 -9.39 -2.84
N PRO A 48 -15.63 -9.88 -2.33
CA PRO A 48 -16.84 -9.92 -3.14
C PRO A 48 -17.38 -8.50 -3.39
N ILE A 49 -17.95 -8.27 -4.58
CA ILE A 49 -18.59 -6.99 -4.96
C ILE A 49 -19.71 -6.58 -3.99
N LYS A 50 -20.25 -7.50 -3.19
CA LYS A 50 -21.31 -7.25 -2.20
C LYS A 50 -20.77 -7.35 -0.76
N ALA A 51 -21.11 -6.35 0.05
CA ALA A 51 -20.65 -6.11 1.43
C ALA A 51 -20.94 -7.22 2.47
N THR A 52 -21.48 -8.37 2.06
CA THR A 52 -21.80 -9.48 2.95
C THR A 52 -20.59 -10.33 3.36
N HIS A 53 -19.47 -10.25 2.63
CA HIS A 53 -18.25 -10.98 3.00
C HIS A 53 -17.00 -10.12 2.82
N GLY A 54 -16.02 -10.27 3.72
CA GLY A 54 -14.71 -9.63 3.62
C GLY A 54 -13.82 -10.28 2.56
N PRO A 55 -12.65 -9.69 2.29
CA PRO A 55 -11.63 -10.28 1.41
C PRO A 55 -11.23 -11.69 1.88
N THR A 56 -10.92 -12.59 0.94
CA THR A 56 -10.45 -13.94 1.24
C THR A 56 -9.07 -13.90 1.92
N SER A 57 -8.20 -13.01 1.47
CA SER A 57 -6.94 -12.71 2.14
C SER A 57 -6.58 -11.23 2.09
N VAL A 58 -5.86 -10.78 3.12
CA VAL A 58 -5.27 -9.45 3.20
C VAL A 58 -3.82 -9.61 3.61
N THR A 59 -2.92 -9.05 2.81
CA THR A 59 -1.51 -8.89 3.16
C THR A 59 -1.25 -7.42 3.46
N ARG A 60 -0.60 -7.13 4.58
CA ARG A 60 -0.20 -5.77 4.97
C ARG A 60 1.30 -5.65 4.86
N VAL A 61 1.78 -4.47 4.47
CA VAL A 61 3.19 -4.12 4.39
C VAL A 61 3.46 -2.96 5.35
N SER A 62 4.39 -3.14 6.28
CA SER A 62 4.85 -2.05 7.15
C SER A 62 5.87 -1.19 6.41
N THR A 63 5.73 0.12 6.58
CA THR A 63 6.64 1.15 6.07
C THR A 63 7.47 1.80 7.18
N ASP A 64 7.42 1.29 8.41
CA ASP A 64 8.01 1.95 9.60
C ASP A 64 9.52 2.15 9.43
N THR A 65 10.24 1.10 9.01
CA THR A 65 11.68 1.15 8.73
C THR A 65 12.03 2.20 7.67
N LEU A 66 11.21 2.34 6.62
CA LEU A 66 11.39 3.33 5.57
C LEU A 66 11.17 4.75 6.12
N LEU A 67 10.08 4.97 6.86
CA LEU A 67 9.75 6.28 7.42
C LEU A 67 10.83 6.77 8.38
N GLU A 68 11.31 5.91 9.28
CA GLU A 68 12.42 6.22 10.18
C GLU A 68 13.70 6.59 9.42
N ALA A 69 14.01 5.88 8.33
CA ALA A 69 15.19 6.14 7.52
C ALA A 69 15.07 7.48 6.75
N VAL A 70 13.90 7.78 6.20
CA VAL A 70 13.60 9.05 5.52
C VAL A 70 13.66 10.21 6.51
N GLU A 71 13.17 10.03 7.73
CA GLU A 71 13.29 11.05 8.78
C GLU A 71 14.75 11.36 9.14
N LYS A 72 15.61 10.34 9.23
CA LYS A 72 17.05 10.50 9.45
C LYS A 72 17.76 11.28 8.34
N VAL A 73 17.20 11.32 7.12
CA VAL A 73 17.71 12.15 6.01
C VAL A 73 17.39 13.64 6.21
N GLY A 74 16.41 13.95 7.07
CA GLY A 74 15.95 15.32 7.32
C GLY A 74 14.62 15.65 6.64
N TRP A 75 13.78 14.64 6.40
CA TRP A 75 12.41 14.82 5.95
C TRP A 75 11.44 14.61 7.12
N HIS A 76 10.30 15.28 7.11
CA HIS A 76 9.20 15.05 8.05
C HIS A 76 7.93 14.77 7.26
N VAL A 77 7.14 13.77 7.69
CA VAL A 77 5.83 13.51 7.10
C VAL A 77 4.93 14.71 7.37
N GLU A 78 4.47 15.35 6.30
CA GLU A 78 3.48 16.44 6.35
C GLU A 78 2.07 15.88 6.17
N ASP A 79 1.89 14.92 5.26
CA ASP A 79 0.59 14.33 4.95
C ASP A 79 0.71 12.87 4.45
N VAL A 80 -0.36 12.11 4.61
CA VAL A 80 -0.49 10.75 4.09
C VAL A 80 -1.91 10.45 3.60
N ASP A 81 -2.03 10.14 2.31
CA ASP A 81 -3.27 9.69 1.69
C ASP A 81 -3.23 8.20 1.38
N HIS A 82 -4.39 7.55 1.39
CA HIS A 82 -4.52 6.13 1.03
C HIS A 82 -5.50 5.96 -0.11
N VAL A 83 -5.05 5.36 -1.21
CA VAL A 83 -5.86 5.12 -2.41
C VAL A 83 -6.05 3.64 -2.61
N TYR A 84 -7.31 3.22 -2.76
CA TYR A 84 -7.62 1.84 -3.17
C TYR A 84 -7.56 1.72 -4.69
N VAL A 85 -6.71 0.83 -5.18
CA VAL A 85 -6.53 0.53 -6.61
C VAL A 85 -7.05 -0.88 -6.87
N GLN A 86 -8.14 -0.98 -7.63
CA GLN A 86 -8.69 -2.25 -8.08
C GLN A 86 -7.82 -2.82 -9.21
N THR A 87 -7.27 -4.03 -9.02
CA THR A 87 -6.33 -4.65 -9.96
C THR A 87 -6.96 -5.75 -10.81
N THR A 88 -7.93 -6.50 -10.27
CA THR A 88 -8.59 -7.58 -11.01
C THR A 88 -10.07 -7.66 -10.67
N THR A 89 -10.90 -7.84 -11.70
CA THR A 89 -12.30 -8.25 -11.56
C THR A 89 -12.43 -9.64 -12.16
N SER A 90 -12.73 -10.65 -11.34
CA SER A 90 -13.07 -11.98 -11.82
C SER A 90 -14.56 -12.19 -11.66
N THR A 91 -15.28 -12.38 -12.76
CA THR A 91 -16.67 -12.86 -12.74
C THR A 91 -16.66 -14.35 -13.07
N ASN A 92 -16.87 -15.19 -12.06
CA ASN A 92 -17.13 -16.61 -12.30
C ASN A 92 -18.64 -16.86 -12.31
N THR A 93 -19.15 -17.48 -13.36
CA THR A 93 -20.51 -18.05 -13.38
C THR A 93 -20.48 -19.37 -12.60
N GLY A 94 -21.02 -19.37 -11.38
CA GLY A 94 -21.15 -20.56 -10.55
C GLY A 94 -22.24 -21.51 -11.06
N PHE A 95 -22.24 -22.74 -10.53
CA PHE A 95 -23.30 -23.72 -10.75
C PHE A 95 -24.65 -23.11 -10.31
N ALA A 96 -25.67 -23.21 -11.17
CA ALA A 96 -26.99 -22.55 -11.05
C ALA A 96 -27.06 -21.04 -11.42
N GLY A 97 -26.11 -20.50 -12.19
CA GLY A 97 -26.27 -19.18 -12.82
C GLY A 97 -26.01 -17.97 -11.91
N MET A 98 -25.46 -18.20 -10.71
CA MET A 98 -25.02 -17.11 -9.83
C MET A 98 -23.62 -16.62 -10.24
N SER A 99 -23.50 -15.35 -10.61
CA SER A 99 -22.19 -14.70 -10.80
C SER A 99 -21.56 -14.38 -9.45
N VAL A 100 -20.45 -15.04 -9.11
CA VAL A 100 -19.60 -14.64 -7.98
C VAL A 100 -18.51 -13.74 -8.56
N ALA A 101 -18.60 -12.46 -8.24
CA ALA A 101 -17.61 -11.48 -8.67
C ALA A 101 -16.63 -11.22 -7.52
N GLY A 102 -15.37 -11.58 -7.74
CA GLY A 102 -14.26 -11.29 -6.84
C GLY A 102 -13.46 -10.10 -7.33
N ILE A 103 -13.23 -9.14 -6.45
CA ILE A 103 -12.35 -8.00 -6.65
C ILE A 103 -11.02 -8.30 -5.93
N SER A 104 -9.92 -8.15 -6.65
CA SER A 104 -8.60 -8.01 -6.05
C SER A 104 -8.14 -6.57 -6.22
N GLY A 105 -7.36 -6.07 -5.28
CA GLY A 105 -6.87 -4.71 -5.30
C GLY A 105 -5.70 -4.51 -4.35
N GLN A 106 -5.20 -3.30 -4.32
CA GLN A 106 -4.14 -2.86 -3.42
C GLN A 106 -4.48 -1.51 -2.81
N ILE A 107 -3.91 -1.20 -1.66
CA ILE A 107 -3.91 0.15 -1.10
C ILE A 107 -2.51 0.71 -1.28
N GLU A 108 -2.44 1.85 -1.96
CA GLU A 108 -1.24 2.66 -2.09
C GLU A 108 -1.32 3.81 -1.08
N ALA A 109 -0.33 3.90 -0.20
CA ALA A 109 -0.12 5.05 0.66
C ALA A 109 0.73 6.07 -0.09
N HIS A 110 0.26 7.31 -0.19
CA HIS A 110 0.96 8.43 -0.79
C HIS A 110 1.43 9.35 0.32
N TYR A 111 2.74 9.44 0.51
CA TYR A 111 3.35 10.27 1.53
C TYR A 111 3.82 11.58 0.92
N LEU A 112 3.49 12.69 1.59
CA LEU A 112 4.09 14.00 1.36
C LEU A 112 5.01 14.32 2.52
N PHE A 113 6.25 14.66 2.20
CA PHE A 113 7.26 15.06 3.17
C PHE A 113 7.64 16.52 2.97
N ARG A 114 7.87 17.20 4.09
CA ARG A 114 8.47 18.52 4.17
C ARG A 114 9.88 18.41 4.71
N ARG A 115 10.79 19.21 4.17
CA ARG A 115 12.18 19.26 4.66
C ARG A 115 12.24 19.81 6.08
N ALA A 116 12.93 19.11 6.97
CA ALA A 116 13.31 19.59 8.29
C ALA A 116 14.28 20.76 8.14
N THR A 117 13.94 21.89 8.78
CA THR A 117 14.76 23.12 8.80
C THR A 117 16.05 22.94 9.57
#